data_AF-A0A1V3WJD7-F1
#
_entry.id   AF-A0A1V3WJD7-F1
#
_cell.length_a   1.000
_cell.length_b   1.000
_cell.length_c   1.000
_cell.angle_alpha   90.00
_cell.angle_beta   90.00
_cell.angle_gamma   90.00
#
_symmetry.space_group_name_H-M   'P 1'
#
loop_
_entity.id
_entity.type
_entity.pdbx_description
1 polymer ?
#
loop_
_entity_poly.entity_id
_entity_poly.type
_entity_poly.pdbx_seq_one_letter_code
_entity_poly.pdbx_strand_id
1 'polypeptide(L)'
;MVTVGDRHRVIIGSVATTSSGVPESWAAQHHRPGVWLVRDPSQREAADDVAAQVLAGEGDGKGDGVTVVSVHWGSNWGYAVAPSEIAFAHRLIDAGVDIVHGHSSHHPRPIEIYRGKPILYGCGDVIDDYEGIGGHESFRGELRLLYLASTDPATGKLFSLKMIPLRVKQMRLHRATSTDTEWLRRTIEHVSRRFGIRVTAGPDDLLEVSSAGDTHSPVAARG
;
A
#
# COMPACT_ATOMS: atom_id res chain seq x y z
N MET A 1 2.05 -15.52 7.38
CA MET A 1 1.46 -15.11 8.66
C MET A 1 2.57 -14.65 9.60
N VAL A 2 2.38 -13.53 10.27
CA VAL A 2 3.30 -12.96 11.26
C VAL A 2 2.52 -12.78 12.55
N THR A 3 3.03 -13.27 13.68
CA THR A 3 2.42 -13.05 15.00
C THR A 3 2.93 -11.73 15.57
N VAL A 4 2.01 -10.88 16.03
CA VAL A 4 2.29 -9.58 16.65
C VAL A 4 1.86 -9.64 18.11
N GLY A 5 2.84 -9.66 19.02
CA GLY A 5 2.60 -9.95 20.44
C GLY A 5 2.03 -11.36 20.65
N ASP A 6 1.20 -11.52 21.68
CA ASP A 6 0.71 -12.85 22.09
C ASP A 6 -0.65 -13.23 21.48
N ARG A 7 -1.33 -12.29 20.80
CA ARG A 7 -2.73 -12.48 20.37
C ARG A 7 -3.06 -12.01 18.96
N HIS A 8 -2.30 -11.09 18.38
CA HIS A 8 -2.63 -10.54 17.06
C HIS A 8 -1.84 -11.21 15.94
N ARG A 9 -2.46 -11.34 14.78
CA ARG A 9 -1.83 -11.93 13.60
C ARG A 9 -1.93 -10.98 12.41
N VAL A 10 -0.89 -10.98 11.58
CA VAL A 10 -0.93 -10.33 10.26
C VAL A 10 -0.78 -11.42 9.22
N ILE A 11 -1.77 -11.55 8.34
CA ILE A 11 -1.75 -12.50 7.24
C ILE A 11 -1.50 -11.74 5.97
N ILE A 12 -0.48 -12.17 5.23
CA ILE A 12 -0.05 -11.49 4.02
C ILE A 12 -0.14 -12.51 2.88
N GLY A 13 -0.96 -12.20 1.87
CA GLY A 13 -0.91 -12.86 0.58
C GLY A 13 -0.21 -11.95 -0.42
N SER A 14 0.68 -12.52 -1.23
CA SER A 14 1.41 -11.77 -2.25
C SER A 14 1.04 -12.28 -3.63
N VAL A 15 0.63 -11.36 -4.50
CA VAL A 15 0.26 -11.65 -5.88
C VAL A 15 0.95 -10.66 -6.83
N ALA A 16 1.08 -11.05 -8.09
CA ALA A 16 1.58 -10.15 -9.12
C ALA A 16 0.64 -10.12 -10.32
N THR A 17 0.77 -9.06 -11.12
CA THR A 17 0.05 -8.90 -12.38
C THR A 17 1.06 -8.74 -13.52
N THR A 18 0.63 -9.00 -14.75
CA THR A 18 1.49 -8.81 -15.93
C THR A 18 1.81 -7.34 -16.21
N SER A 19 1.05 -6.40 -15.65
CA SER A 19 1.25 -4.96 -15.87
C SER A 19 2.55 -4.42 -15.26
N SER A 20 3.17 -5.14 -14.31
CA SER A 20 4.48 -4.82 -13.75
C SER A 20 5.64 -5.55 -14.42
N GLY A 21 5.43 -6.12 -15.61
CA GLY A 21 6.48 -6.83 -16.35
C GLY A 21 6.74 -8.26 -15.86
N VAL A 22 5.91 -8.82 -14.98
CA VAL A 22 5.99 -10.23 -14.60
C VAL A 22 5.47 -11.09 -15.78
N PRO A 23 6.33 -11.91 -16.40
CA PRO A 23 5.91 -12.75 -17.52
C PRO A 23 5.09 -13.94 -17.03
N GLU A 24 4.22 -14.47 -17.88
CA GLU A 24 3.44 -15.68 -17.57
C GLU A 24 4.32 -16.89 -17.23
N SER A 25 5.52 -16.94 -17.79
CA SER A 25 6.49 -18.01 -17.51
C SER A 25 6.90 -18.08 -16.04
N TRP A 26 6.73 -17.02 -15.25
CA TRP A 26 7.02 -16.99 -13.81
C TRP A 26 5.86 -17.49 -12.94
N ALA A 27 4.68 -17.72 -13.51
CA ALA A 27 3.51 -18.17 -12.74
C ALA A 27 3.77 -19.52 -12.05
N ALA A 28 3.30 -19.62 -10.81
CA ALA A 28 3.23 -20.88 -10.07
C ALA A 28 2.31 -21.85 -10.80
N GLN A 29 2.67 -23.13 -10.78
CA GLN A 29 1.91 -24.23 -11.35
C GLN A 29 1.88 -25.38 -10.35
N HIS A 30 0.98 -26.34 -10.55
CA HIS A 30 0.87 -27.52 -9.68
C HIS A 30 2.20 -28.27 -9.46
N HIS A 31 3.08 -28.28 -10.47
CA HIS A 31 4.36 -29.00 -10.43
C HIS A 31 5.58 -28.08 -10.42
N ARG A 32 5.40 -26.76 -10.27
CA ARG A 32 6.50 -25.80 -10.36
C ARG A 32 6.26 -24.58 -9.46
N PRO A 33 7.20 -24.24 -8.56
CA PRO A 33 7.11 -23.01 -7.77
C PRO A 33 7.14 -21.78 -8.68
N GLY A 34 6.53 -20.69 -8.23
CA GLY A 34 6.48 -19.44 -8.97
C GLY A 34 5.66 -18.37 -8.27
N VAL A 35 5.35 -17.31 -8.99
CA VAL A 35 4.53 -16.19 -8.52
C VAL A 35 3.06 -16.53 -8.65
N TRP A 36 2.25 -16.15 -7.65
CA TRP A 36 0.80 -16.18 -7.80
C TRP A 36 0.37 -15.06 -8.75
N LEU A 37 0.20 -15.43 -10.02
CA LEU A 37 -0.08 -14.49 -11.09
C LEU A 37 -1.58 -14.28 -11.26
N VAL A 38 -2.03 -13.05 -11.06
CA VAL A 38 -3.35 -12.54 -11.45
C VAL A 38 -3.25 -12.06 -12.90
N ARG A 39 -3.80 -12.85 -13.82
CA ARG A 39 -3.69 -12.59 -15.28
C ARG A 39 -4.54 -11.41 -15.74
N ASP A 40 -5.75 -11.30 -15.21
CA ASP A 40 -6.68 -10.22 -15.55
C ASP A 40 -7.33 -9.67 -14.27
N PRO A 41 -6.83 -8.53 -13.75
CA PRO A 41 -7.41 -7.90 -12.56
C PRO A 41 -8.80 -7.28 -12.81
N SER A 42 -9.28 -7.24 -14.05
CA SER A 42 -10.65 -6.78 -14.34
C SER A 42 -11.71 -7.85 -14.05
N GLN A 43 -11.32 -9.12 -13.97
CA GLN A 43 -12.22 -10.22 -13.59
C GLN A 43 -12.45 -10.20 -12.08
N ARG A 44 -13.71 -10.25 -11.67
CA ARG A 44 -14.09 -10.17 -10.25
C ARG A 44 -13.62 -11.39 -9.48
N GLU A 45 -13.70 -12.55 -10.12
CA GLU A 45 -13.33 -13.85 -9.58
C GLU A 45 -11.85 -13.87 -9.17
N ALA A 46 -10.99 -13.15 -9.89
CA ALA A 46 -9.57 -13.09 -9.57
C ALA A 46 -9.30 -12.46 -8.20
N ALA A 47 -10.01 -11.38 -7.84
CA ALA A 47 -9.90 -10.77 -6.53
C ALA A 47 -10.55 -11.66 -5.44
N ASP A 48 -11.64 -12.33 -5.78
CA ASP A 48 -12.36 -13.22 -4.86
C ASP A 48 -11.54 -14.44 -4.47
N ASP A 49 -10.89 -15.08 -5.44
CA ASP A 49 -9.99 -16.21 -5.20
C ASP A 49 -8.81 -15.79 -4.33
N VAL A 50 -8.24 -14.60 -4.58
CA VAL A 50 -7.16 -14.05 -3.76
C VAL A 50 -7.62 -13.81 -2.33
N ALA A 51 -8.74 -13.11 -2.15
CA ALA A 51 -9.29 -12.82 -0.84
C ALA A 51 -9.64 -14.10 -0.08
N ALA A 52 -10.32 -15.07 -0.72
CA ALA A 52 -10.72 -16.33 -0.10
C ALA A 52 -9.52 -17.11 0.44
N GLN A 53 -8.44 -17.21 -0.34
CA GLN A 53 -7.24 -17.93 0.06
C GLN A 53 -6.44 -17.19 1.15
N VAL A 54 -6.42 -15.85 1.13
CA VAL A 54 -5.79 -15.03 2.19
C VAL A 54 -6.56 -15.19 3.50
N LEU A 55 -7.88 -15.06 3.45
CA LEU A 55 -8.78 -15.17 4.60
C LEU A 55 -8.82 -16.60 5.16
N ALA A 56 -8.65 -17.62 4.33
CA ALA A 56 -8.49 -18.99 4.81
C ALA A 56 -7.28 -19.16 5.75
N GLY A 57 -6.26 -18.29 5.61
CA GLY A 57 -5.11 -18.25 6.52
C GLY A 57 -5.44 -17.79 7.95
N GLU A 58 -6.62 -17.19 8.18
CA GLU A 58 -7.09 -16.82 9.52
C GLU A 58 -7.51 -18.04 10.35
N GLY A 59 -7.95 -19.11 9.69
CA GLY A 59 -8.53 -20.29 10.33
C GLY A 59 -9.75 -19.91 11.20
N ASP A 60 -9.85 -20.53 12.38
CA ASP A 60 -10.96 -20.29 13.33
C ASP A 60 -10.83 -18.98 14.12
N GLY A 61 -9.71 -18.26 14.00
CA GLY A 61 -9.40 -17.03 14.74
C GLY A 61 -9.96 -15.75 14.12
N LYS A 62 -11.17 -15.80 13.56
CA LYS A 62 -11.80 -14.62 12.92
C LYS A 62 -11.89 -13.46 13.91
N GLY A 63 -11.30 -12.32 13.54
CA GLY A 63 -11.29 -11.09 14.35
C GLY A 63 -10.04 -10.87 15.21
N ASP A 64 -9.07 -11.80 15.18
CA ASP A 64 -7.80 -11.67 15.91
C ASP A 64 -6.63 -11.20 15.01
N GLY A 65 -6.88 -10.80 13.77
CA GLY A 65 -5.83 -10.48 12.83
C GLY A 65 -6.19 -9.47 11.75
N VAL A 66 -5.15 -8.98 11.08
CA VAL A 66 -5.22 -8.04 9.95
C VAL A 66 -4.74 -8.75 8.69
N THR A 67 -5.51 -8.67 7.63
CA THR A 67 -5.17 -9.21 6.31
C THR A 67 -4.61 -8.15 5.39
N VAL A 68 -3.49 -8.47 4.76
CA VAL A 68 -2.81 -7.63 3.79
C VAL A 68 -2.69 -8.41 2.49
N VAL A 69 -3.11 -7.80 1.40
CA VAL A 69 -2.76 -8.30 0.06
C VAL A 69 -1.69 -7.39 -0.51
N SER A 70 -0.48 -7.94 -0.64
CA SER A 70 0.62 -7.29 -1.32
C SER A 70 0.50 -7.55 -2.82
N VAL A 71 0.36 -6.49 -3.61
CA VAL A 71 0.17 -6.62 -5.05
C VAL A 71 1.29 -5.95 -5.82
N HIS A 72 1.99 -6.75 -6.61
CA HIS A 72 3.00 -6.28 -7.54
C HIS A 72 2.33 -5.96 -8.89
N TRP A 73 2.13 -4.67 -9.18
CA TRP A 73 1.36 -4.22 -10.35
C TRP A 73 1.82 -2.89 -10.93
N GLY A 74 1.24 -2.58 -12.09
CA GLY A 74 1.30 -1.26 -12.70
C GLY A 74 2.66 -0.92 -13.30
N SER A 75 2.70 0.21 -13.98
CA SER A 75 3.95 0.75 -14.52
C SER A 75 4.93 1.09 -13.40
N ASN A 76 6.23 0.87 -13.66
CA ASN A 76 7.31 1.28 -12.76
C ASN A 76 7.34 2.81 -12.53
N TRP A 77 6.77 3.57 -13.47
CA TRP A 77 6.73 5.04 -13.46
C TRP A 77 5.35 5.57 -13.83
N GLY A 78 4.92 6.65 -13.16
CA GLY A 78 3.67 7.33 -13.42
C GLY A 78 2.67 7.23 -12.27
N TYR A 79 1.80 8.25 -12.18
CA TYR A 79 0.81 8.35 -11.09
C TYR A 79 -0.59 7.86 -11.47
N ALA A 80 -0.83 7.58 -12.76
CA ALA A 80 -2.10 7.03 -13.19
C ALA A 80 -2.28 5.62 -12.60
N VAL A 81 -3.45 5.35 -12.01
CA VAL A 81 -3.86 4.01 -11.59
C VAL A 81 -4.99 3.59 -12.52
N ALA A 82 -4.84 2.41 -13.12
CA ALA A 82 -5.79 1.89 -14.08
C ALA A 82 -7.15 1.62 -13.43
N PRO A 83 -8.28 1.76 -14.15
CA PRO A 83 -9.60 1.40 -13.61
C PRO A 83 -9.67 -0.05 -13.13
N SER A 84 -8.96 -0.98 -13.78
CA SER A 84 -8.87 -2.39 -13.36
C SER A 84 -8.10 -2.57 -12.04
N GLU A 85 -7.01 -1.81 -11.82
CA GLU A 85 -6.29 -1.80 -10.53
C GLU A 85 -7.20 -1.31 -9.39
N ILE A 86 -7.99 -0.25 -9.63
CA ILE A 86 -8.96 0.28 -8.65
C ILE A 86 -10.04 -0.76 -8.37
N ALA A 87 -10.66 -1.33 -9.42
CA ALA A 87 -11.72 -2.31 -9.28
C ALA A 87 -11.26 -3.56 -8.53
N PHE A 88 -10.06 -4.05 -8.83
CA PHE A 88 -9.45 -5.18 -8.14
C PHE A 88 -9.21 -4.87 -6.65
N ALA A 89 -8.61 -3.71 -6.34
CA ALA A 89 -8.35 -3.30 -4.95
C ALA A 89 -9.66 -3.11 -4.15
N HIS A 90 -10.67 -2.48 -4.74
CA HIS A 90 -12.00 -2.34 -4.12
C HIS A 90 -12.63 -3.71 -3.88
N ARG A 91 -12.52 -4.64 -4.84
CA ARG A 91 -13.08 -5.99 -4.69
C ARG A 91 -12.40 -6.78 -3.58
N LEU A 92 -11.08 -6.67 -3.44
CA LEU A 92 -10.34 -7.28 -2.31
C LEU A 92 -10.89 -6.78 -0.97
N ILE A 93 -11.05 -5.46 -0.81
CA ILE A 93 -11.61 -4.86 0.41
C ILE A 93 -13.05 -5.33 0.64
N ASP A 94 -13.88 -5.33 -0.41
CA ASP A 94 -15.28 -5.80 -0.34
C ASP A 94 -15.38 -7.29 0.02
N ALA A 95 -14.39 -8.10 -0.35
CA ALA A 95 -14.31 -9.52 -0.04
C ALA A 95 -13.77 -9.81 1.37
N GLY A 96 -13.25 -8.80 2.08
CA GLY A 96 -12.85 -8.90 3.48
C GLY A 96 -11.40 -8.53 3.77
N VAL A 97 -10.57 -8.25 2.75
CA VAL A 97 -9.17 -7.81 2.96
C VAL A 97 -9.15 -6.47 3.72
N ASP A 98 -8.17 -6.29 4.60
CA ASP A 98 -8.04 -5.07 5.42
C ASP A 98 -7.13 -4.02 4.80
N ILE A 99 -6.04 -4.44 4.16
CA ILE A 99 -5.06 -3.53 3.57
C ILE A 99 -4.66 -4.04 2.19
N VAL A 100 -4.67 -3.15 1.20
CA VAL A 100 -4.06 -3.42 -0.11
C VAL A 100 -2.75 -2.67 -0.21
N HIS A 101 -1.66 -3.41 -0.32
CA HIS A 101 -0.29 -2.92 -0.38
C HIS A 101 0.27 -3.09 -1.79
N GLY A 102 0.11 -2.07 -2.64
CA GLY A 102 0.66 -2.04 -3.99
C GLY A 102 2.15 -1.70 -3.99
N HIS A 103 2.91 -2.34 -4.86
CA HIS A 103 4.34 -2.08 -5.07
C HIS A 103 4.75 -2.42 -6.52
N SER A 104 6.00 -2.15 -6.88
CA SER A 104 6.65 -2.22 -8.21
C SER A 104 7.06 -0.84 -8.74
N SER A 105 6.29 0.20 -8.44
CA SER A 105 6.70 1.56 -8.76
C SER A 105 7.91 1.93 -7.92
N HIS A 106 8.88 2.62 -8.52
CA HIS A 106 10.08 3.11 -7.79
C HIS A 106 9.84 4.42 -7.05
N HIS A 107 8.60 4.90 -7.06
CA HIS A 107 8.16 6.08 -6.36
C HIS A 107 6.79 5.84 -5.73
N PRO A 108 6.43 6.59 -4.67
CA PRO A 108 5.08 6.57 -4.11
C PRO A 108 4.01 6.95 -5.16
N ARG A 109 2.91 6.20 -5.16
CA ARG A 109 1.72 6.37 -6.01
C ARG A 109 0.51 6.75 -5.13
N PRO A 110 -0.67 7.04 -5.73
CA PRO A 110 -1.83 7.49 -4.96
C PRO A 110 -2.23 6.58 -3.79
N ILE A 111 -2.84 7.20 -2.79
CA ILE A 111 -3.47 6.57 -1.64
C ILE A 111 -4.97 6.74 -1.77
N GLU A 112 -5.72 5.75 -1.29
CA GLU A 112 -7.17 5.81 -1.13
C GLU A 112 -7.58 5.20 0.20
N ILE A 113 -8.58 5.79 0.86
CA ILE A 113 -9.27 5.18 2.00
C ILE A 113 -10.65 4.73 1.50
N TYR A 114 -10.80 3.44 1.23
CA TYR A 114 -12.03 2.85 0.71
C TYR A 114 -12.72 2.07 1.83
N ARG A 115 -13.98 2.41 2.15
CA ARG A 115 -14.74 1.82 3.28
C ARG A 115 -13.99 1.83 4.63
N GLY A 116 -13.19 2.87 4.87
CA GLY A 116 -12.38 3.02 6.08
C GLY A 116 -11.12 2.15 6.13
N LYS A 117 -10.72 1.54 4.99
CA LYS A 117 -9.55 0.68 4.88
C LYS A 117 -8.56 1.25 3.83
N PRO A 118 -7.24 1.18 4.07
CA PRO A 118 -6.26 1.79 3.18
C PRO A 118 -5.96 0.94 1.94
N ILE A 119 -5.91 1.62 0.79
CA ILE A 119 -5.38 1.10 -0.46
C ILE A 119 -4.17 1.98 -0.82
N LEU A 120 -2.98 1.38 -0.83
CA LEU A 120 -1.74 2.03 -1.24
C LEU A 120 -1.42 1.55 -2.66
N TYR A 121 -1.65 2.35 -3.70
CA TYR A 121 -1.52 1.88 -5.09
C TYR A 121 -0.07 1.66 -5.54
N GLY A 122 0.91 2.10 -4.77
CA GLY A 122 2.33 1.87 -5.02
C GLY A 122 3.14 2.54 -3.93
N CYS A 123 3.80 1.76 -3.08
CA CYS A 123 4.54 2.30 -1.95
C CYS A 123 5.90 2.89 -2.32
N GLY A 124 6.39 2.67 -3.54
CA GLY A 124 7.81 2.89 -3.84
C GLY A 124 8.66 1.74 -3.27
N ASP A 125 9.99 1.89 -3.39
CA ASP A 125 10.92 1.07 -2.61
C ASP A 125 11.27 1.77 -1.30
N VAL A 126 11.52 0.99 -0.25
CA VAL A 126 11.99 1.51 1.05
C VAL A 126 13.51 1.38 1.14
N ILE A 127 14.06 0.20 0.85
CA ILE A 127 15.50 -0.05 0.71
C ILE A 127 15.68 -0.91 -0.53
N ASP A 128 16.56 -0.48 -1.43
CA ASP A 128 16.93 -1.22 -2.63
C ASP A 128 18.36 -0.88 -3.09
N ASP A 129 18.85 -1.62 -4.08
CA ASP A 129 20.11 -1.39 -4.79
C ASP A 129 19.93 -0.59 -6.10
N TYR A 130 18.72 -0.04 -6.33
CA TYR A 130 18.35 0.70 -7.54
C TYR A 130 18.77 2.18 -7.54
N GLU A 131 19.72 2.57 -6.69
CA GLU A 131 20.30 3.92 -6.74
C GLU A 131 21.01 4.14 -8.08
N GLY A 132 20.44 4.99 -8.93
CA GLY A 132 21.05 5.39 -10.21
C GLY A 132 20.32 5.00 -11.48
N ILE A 133 19.08 4.48 -11.42
CA ILE A 133 18.22 4.44 -12.63
C ILE A 133 17.92 5.87 -13.06
N GLY A 134 18.50 6.29 -14.19
CA GLY A 134 18.26 7.61 -14.81
C GLY A 134 17.05 7.64 -15.75
N GLY A 135 16.65 8.83 -16.17
CA GLY A 135 15.57 9.07 -17.14
C GLY A 135 14.18 9.30 -16.55
N HIS A 136 14.07 9.27 -15.22
CA HIS A 136 12.81 9.37 -14.46
C HIS A 136 12.92 10.32 -13.24
N GLU A 137 13.83 11.30 -13.30
CA GLU A 137 14.19 12.18 -12.19
C GLU A 137 13.00 13.02 -11.67
N SER A 138 12.00 13.26 -12.52
CA SER A 138 10.78 13.99 -12.15
C SER A 138 9.93 13.27 -11.10
N PHE A 139 10.07 11.95 -10.98
CA PHE A 139 9.39 11.14 -9.96
C PHE A 139 10.13 11.12 -8.63
N ARG A 140 11.36 11.64 -8.57
CA ARG A 140 12.19 11.71 -7.36
C ARG A 140 12.27 10.36 -6.65
N GLY A 141 12.64 9.30 -7.39
CA GLY A 141 12.71 7.93 -6.85
C GLY A 141 13.67 7.78 -5.67
N GLU A 142 14.56 8.74 -5.44
CA GLU A 142 15.39 8.76 -4.25
C GLU A 142 14.63 9.15 -2.96
N LEU A 143 13.44 9.73 -3.08
CA LEU A 143 12.55 10.05 -1.95
C LEU A 143 11.62 8.87 -1.68
N ARG A 144 11.66 8.38 -0.44
CA ARG A 144 10.91 7.19 0.00
C ARG A 144 9.92 7.55 1.11
N LEU A 145 8.92 6.71 1.31
CA LEU A 145 7.98 6.80 2.41
C LEU A 145 7.96 5.48 3.18
N LEU A 146 8.12 5.55 4.50
CA LEU A 146 7.75 4.45 5.38
C LEU A 146 6.33 4.68 5.90
N TYR A 147 5.43 3.75 5.60
CA TYR A 147 4.01 3.85 5.94
C TYR A 147 3.73 3.19 7.29
N LEU A 148 3.06 3.92 8.18
CA LEU A 148 2.66 3.48 9.51
C LEU A 148 1.13 3.47 9.57
N ALA A 149 0.53 2.32 9.29
CA ALA A 149 -0.91 2.11 9.41
C ALA A 149 -1.25 1.57 10.79
N SER A 150 -2.16 2.24 11.50
CA SER A 150 -2.77 1.74 12.73
C SER A 150 -4.21 1.37 12.44
N THR A 151 -4.59 0.13 12.73
CA THR A 151 -5.89 -0.45 12.38
C THR A 151 -6.53 -1.12 13.59
N ASP A 152 -7.85 -1.18 13.58
CA ASP A 152 -8.63 -2.03 14.48
C ASP A 152 -8.48 -3.49 14.05
N PRO A 153 -7.88 -4.38 14.86
CA PRO A 153 -7.69 -5.78 14.48
C PRO A 153 -9.00 -6.55 14.32
N ALA A 154 -10.12 -6.11 14.90
CA ALA A 154 -11.40 -6.79 14.78
C ALA A 154 -12.15 -6.43 13.49
N THR A 155 -11.96 -5.21 12.98
CA THR A 155 -12.72 -4.68 11.84
C THR A 155 -11.86 -4.32 10.62
N GLY A 156 -10.55 -4.29 10.79
CA GLY A 156 -9.57 -3.82 9.80
C GLY A 156 -9.60 -2.32 9.53
N LYS A 157 -10.49 -1.57 10.18
CA LYS A 157 -10.66 -0.13 9.93
C LYS A 157 -9.41 0.64 10.36
N LEU A 158 -9.02 1.60 9.54
CA LEU A 158 -7.89 2.48 9.77
C LEU A 158 -8.23 3.51 10.86
N PHE A 159 -7.39 3.59 11.90
CA PHE A 159 -7.39 4.68 12.86
C PHE A 159 -6.51 5.85 12.41
N SER A 160 -5.32 5.54 11.89
CA SER A 160 -4.40 6.56 11.38
C SER A 160 -3.47 5.96 10.34
N LEU A 161 -3.17 6.74 9.29
CA LEU A 161 -2.09 6.44 8.36
C LEU A 161 -1.09 7.59 8.38
N LYS A 162 0.10 7.30 8.90
CA LYS A 162 1.22 8.22 8.97
C LYS A 162 2.31 7.77 8.01
N MET A 163 3.08 8.71 7.48
CA MET A 163 4.18 8.43 6.56
C MET A 163 5.42 9.17 7.02
N ILE A 164 6.53 8.45 7.12
CA ILE A 164 7.84 9.03 7.42
C ILE A 164 8.56 9.31 6.11
N PRO A 165 8.85 10.58 5.79
CA PRO A 165 9.67 10.97 4.64
C PRO A 165 11.13 10.57 4.83
N LEU A 166 11.66 9.88 3.84
CA LEU A 166 13.04 9.41 3.81
C LEU A 166 13.68 9.75 2.46
N ARG A 167 15.00 9.73 2.45
CA ARG A 167 15.81 9.84 1.25
C ARG A 167 16.86 8.74 1.23
N VAL A 168 16.96 8.01 0.13
CA VAL A 168 18.09 7.12 -0.10
C VAL A 168 19.27 7.94 -0.66
N LYS A 169 20.46 7.70 -0.11
CA LYS A 169 21.72 8.23 -0.62
C LYS A 169 22.82 7.25 -0.28
N GLN A 170 23.63 6.85 -1.25
CA GLN A 170 24.69 5.84 -1.07
C GLN A 170 24.15 4.55 -0.44
N MET A 171 23.02 4.08 -0.95
CA MET A 171 22.30 2.88 -0.46
C MET A 171 21.97 2.93 1.05
N ARG A 172 21.81 4.13 1.61
CA ARG A 172 21.46 4.36 3.02
C ARG A 172 20.23 5.24 3.13
N LEU A 173 19.38 4.90 4.09
CA LEU A 173 18.22 5.72 4.45
C LEU A 173 18.64 6.89 5.34
N HIS A 174 18.29 8.08 4.88
CA HIS A 174 18.41 9.33 5.62
C HIS A 174 17.02 9.92 5.85
N ARG A 175 16.86 10.73 6.90
CA ARG A 175 15.70 11.61 7.01
C ARG A 175 15.66 12.53 5.79
N ALA A 176 14.47 12.72 5.23
CA ALA A 176 14.28 13.74 4.19
C ALA A 176 14.52 15.13 4.78
N THR A 177 14.94 16.08 3.94
CA THR A 177 14.95 17.49 4.31
C THR A 177 13.51 18.02 4.37
N SER A 178 13.25 19.12 5.07
CA SER A 178 11.92 19.76 5.08
C SER A 178 11.41 20.10 3.67
N THR A 179 12.30 20.51 2.76
CA THR A 179 11.98 20.74 1.34
C THR A 179 11.54 19.47 0.63
N ASP A 180 12.25 18.35 0.85
CA ASP A 180 11.91 17.05 0.25
C ASP A 180 10.62 16.49 0.87
N THR A 181 10.41 16.67 2.18
CA THR A 181 9.17 16.34 2.88
C THR A 181 7.98 17.10 2.30
N GLU A 182 8.09 18.42 2.10
CA GLU A 182 7.00 19.22 1.52
C GLU A 182 6.75 18.87 0.05
N TRP A 183 7.79 18.43 -0.68
CA TRP A 183 7.61 17.88 -2.02
C TRP A 183 6.79 16.58 -1.96
N LEU A 184 7.17 15.62 -1.12
CA LEU A 184 6.43 14.36 -0.94
C LEU A 184 4.99 14.60 -0.52
N ARG A 185 4.76 15.49 0.45
CA ARG A 185 3.42 15.86 0.93
C ARG A 185 2.54 16.36 -0.21
N ARG A 186 3.01 17.35 -0.97
CA ARG A 186 2.27 17.94 -2.09
C ARG A 186 2.03 16.93 -3.21
N THR A 187 3.04 16.13 -3.53
CA THR A 187 2.94 15.10 -4.57
C THR A 187 1.86 14.09 -4.20
N ILE A 188 1.93 13.49 -3.00
CA ILE A 188 0.94 12.49 -2.56
C ILE A 188 -0.46 13.09 -2.46
N GLU A 189 -0.62 14.28 -1.87
CA GLU A 189 -1.92 14.95 -1.81
C GLU A 189 -2.49 15.21 -3.22
N HIS A 190 -1.66 15.69 -4.14
CA HIS A 190 -2.08 15.97 -5.51
C HIS A 190 -2.55 14.73 -6.24
N VAL A 191 -1.75 13.66 -6.24
CA VAL A 191 -2.05 12.43 -7.01
C VAL A 191 -3.17 11.61 -6.37
N SER A 192 -3.41 11.79 -5.07
CA SER A 192 -4.48 11.13 -4.31
C SER A 192 -5.77 11.96 -4.23
N ARG A 193 -5.77 13.21 -4.73
CA ARG A 193 -6.90 14.15 -4.60
C ARG A 193 -8.22 13.60 -5.14
N ARG A 194 -8.17 12.81 -6.23
CA ARG A 194 -9.37 12.19 -6.81
C ARG A 194 -10.07 11.19 -5.88
N PHE A 195 -9.35 10.68 -4.87
CA PHE A 195 -9.85 9.79 -3.84
C PHE A 195 -10.23 10.53 -2.54
N GLY A 196 -10.28 11.87 -2.58
CA GLY A 196 -10.65 12.69 -1.42
C GLY A 196 -9.58 12.75 -0.32
N ILE A 197 -8.33 12.42 -0.64
CA ILE A 197 -7.22 12.41 0.31
C ILE A 197 -6.62 13.81 0.50
N ARG A 198 -6.30 14.13 1.75
CA ARG A 198 -5.49 15.26 2.19
C ARG A 198 -4.27 14.77 2.94
N VAL A 199 -3.17 15.52 2.84
CA VAL A 199 -1.93 15.18 3.56
C VAL A 199 -1.41 16.42 4.29
N THR A 200 -1.30 16.30 5.61
CA THR A 200 -0.79 17.35 6.49
C THR A 200 0.59 16.97 7.04
N ALA A 201 1.45 17.97 7.25
CA ALA A 201 2.68 17.79 8.00
C ALA A 201 2.39 17.95 9.50
N GLY A 202 2.86 17.01 10.30
CA GLY A 202 2.87 17.04 11.75
C GLY A 202 4.27 17.32 12.31
N PRO A 203 4.47 17.14 13.63
CA PRO A 203 5.77 17.23 14.27
C PRO A 203 6.81 16.29 13.63
N ASP A 204 8.09 16.66 13.70
CA ASP A 204 9.23 15.87 13.20
C ASP A 204 9.13 15.47 11.72
N ASP A 205 8.54 16.33 10.89
CA ASP A 205 8.34 16.11 9.45
C ASP A 205 7.51 14.85 9.12
N LEU A 206 6.74 14.34 10.08
CA LEU A 206 5.82 13.23 9.87
C LEU A 206 4.64 13.70 9.01
N LEU A 207 4.27 12.93 8.00
CA LEU A 207 3.08 13.20 7.19
C LEU A 207 1.91 12.38 7.71
N GLU A 208 0.72 12.97 7.73
CA GLU A 208 -0.52 12.30 8.15
C GLU A 208 -1.58 12.41 7.06
N VAL A 209 -2.21 11.27 6.77
CA VAL A 209 -3.24 11.13 5.74
C VAL A 209 -4.61 11.26 6.38
N SER A 210 -5.48 12.06 5.76
CA SER A 210 -6.91 12.15 6.12
C SER A 210 -7.78 12.05 4.87
N SER A 211 -8.98 11.49 5.00
CA SER A 211 -9.97 11.43 3.93
C SER A 211 -11.11 12.40 4.22
N ALA A 212 -11.71 12.99 3.17
CA ALA A 212 -12.87 13.88 3.31
C ALA A 212 -14.10 13.20 3.97
N GLY A 213 -14.12 11.86 4.07
CA GLY A 213 -15.12 11.11 4.84
C GLY A 213 -14.82 10.96 6.34
N ASP A 214 -13.61 11.28 6.78
CA ASP A 214 -13.15 11.17 8.17
C ASP A 214 -13.35 12.49 8.92
N THR A 215 -14.60 12.88 9.18
CA THR A 215 -14.85 13.86 10.25
C THR A 215 -14.75 13.14 11.59
N HIS A 216 -13.54 12.76 12.00
CA HIS A 216 -13.26 12.49 13.40
C HIS A 216 -12.83 13.81 14.06
N SER A 217 -13.70 14.34 14.92
CA SER A 217 -13.32 15.40 15.84
C SER A 217 -12.09 14.95 16.64
N PRO A 218 -11.09 15.82 16.87
CA PRO A 218 -9.97 15.46 17.72
C PRO A 218 -10.53 15.13 19.10
N VAL A 219 -10.31 13.88 19.54
CA VAL A 219 -10.53 13.50 20.93
C VAL A 219 -9.60 14.37 21.74
N ALA A 220 -10.17 15.36 22.43
CA ALA A 220 -9.45 16.19 23.38
C ALA A 220 -8.76 15.26 24.38
N ALA A 221 -7.44 15.40 24.50
CA ALA A 221 -6.68 14.80 25.58
C ALA A 221 -7.34 15.20 26.90
N ARG A 222 -7.97 14.23 27.57
CA ARG A 222 -8.36 14.40 28.97
C ARG A 222 -7.09 14.23 29.80
N GLY A 223 -6.74 15.29 30.51
CA GLY A 223 -5.68 15.30 31.51
C GLY A 223 -6.07 14.59 32.79
#